data_AF-A0A959TG21-F1
#
_entry.id   AF-A0A959TG21-F1
#
_cell.length_a   1.000
_cell.length_b   1.000
_cell.length_c   1.000
_cell.angle_alpha   90.00
_cell.angle_beta   90.00
_cell.angle_gamma   90.00
#
_symmetry.space_group_name_H-M   'P 1'
#
loop_
_entity.id
_entity.type
_entity.pdbx_description
1 polymer ?
#
loop_
_entity_poly.entity_id
_entity_poly.type
_entity_poly.pdbx_seq_one_letter_code
_entity_poly.pdbx_strand_id
1 'polypeptide(L)'
;MRLTPWSERRLDYGRDDLELPILVERLRGTPSRVLELFRGRPVERLTMHLHGRWCALEHVAHLIELQDHFERRLDDLCALRPEVGVIDLTGQEVRLRAQCRRSPGDVLEEFRLKRMAFVERVQELEAPVHRHVARHPCEGRPYRT
;
A
#
# COMPACT_ATOMS: atom_id res chain seq x y z
N MET A 1 -21.93 10.04 11.47
CA MET A 1 -20.50 9.84 11.82
C MET A 1 -19.66 10.70 10.88
N ARG A 2 -18.79 11.57 11.40
CA ARG A 2 -17.90 12.43 10.58
C ARG A 2 -16.55 11.73 10.46
N LEU A 3 -16.10 11.45 9.24
CA LEU A 3 -14.82 10.81 8.99
C LEU A 3 -13.71 11.87 8.96
N THR A 4 -12.64 11.66 9.74
CA THR A 4 -11.42 12.46 9.60
C THR A 4 -10.75 12.12 8.26
N PRO A 5 -10.51 13.13 7.39
CA PRO A 5 -9.77 12.95 6.15
C PRO A 5 -8.44 12.23 6.39
N TRP A 6 -8.05 11.33 5.48
CA TRP A 6 -6.83 10.55 5.63
C TRP A 6 -5.59 11.45 5.82
N SER A 7 -5.51 12.54 5.07
CA SER A 7 -4.43 13.55 5.14
C SER A 7 -4.32 14.26 6.48
N GLU A 8 -5.38 14.26 7.29
CA GLU A 8 -5.43 14.91 8.59
C GLU A 8 -5.18 13.92 9.75
N ARG A 9 -5.06 12.62 9.45
CA ARG A 9 -4.79 11.62 10.48
C ARG A 9 -3.35 11.70 10.92
N ARG A 10 -3.14 11.80 12.23
CA ARG A 10 -1.84 11.56 12.84
C ARG A 10 -1.71 10.07 13.14
N LEU A 11 -0.68 9.47 12.57
CA LEU A 11 -0.27 8.11 12.86
C LEU A 11 1.01 8.23 13.67
N ASP A 12 0.96 7.81 14.93
CA ASP A 12 2.16 7.77 15.75
C ASP A 12 3.00 6.59 15.28
N TYR A 13 4.12 6.88 14.61
CA TYR A 13 5.02 5.85 14.09
C TYR A 13 6.02 5.41 15.16
N GLY A 14 6.24 4.10 15.25
CA GLY A 14 7.34 3.54 16.04
C GLY A 14 7.02 3.27 17.50
N ARG A 15 5.86 2.66 17.77
CA ARG A 15 5.64 2.04 19.08
C ARG A 15 6.11 0.58 19.06
N ASP A 16 5.99 -0.03 20.23
CA ASP A 16 6.36 -1.39 20.66
C ASP A 16 6.44 -2.47 19.55
N ASP A 17 7.35 -3.42 19.69
CA ASP A 17 7.61 -4.53 18.74
C ASP A 17 6.34 -5.37 18.46
N LEU A 18 5.32 -5.24 19.32
CA LEU A 18 4.00 -5.83 19.17
C LEU A 18 3.13 -5.21 18.05
N GLU A 19 3.48 -4.04 17.52
CA GLU A 19 2.69 -3.37 16.47
C GLU A 19 2.85 -4.02 15.09
N LEU A 20 4.05 -4.49 14.73
CA LEU A 20 4.30 -5.04 13.40
C LEU A 20 3.38 -6.23 13.07
N PRO A 21 3.21 -7.25 13.93
CA PRO A 21 2.26 -8.34 13.69
C PRO A 21 0.82 -7.83 13.45
N ILE A 22 0.37 -6.83 14.22
CA ILE A 22 -0.97 -6.24 14.08
C ILE A 22 -1.12 -5.55 12.72
N LEU A 23 -0.09 -4.79 12.31
CA LEU A 23 -0.07 -4.13 11.01
C LEU A 23 -0.07 -5.14 9.86
N VAL A 24 0.72 -6.21 9.97
CA VAL A 24 0.77 -7.31 9.00
C VAL A 24 -0.59 -7.99 8.86
N GLU A 25 -1.30 -8.29 9.96
CA GLU A 25 -2.64 -8.87 9.89
C GLU A 25 -3.65 -7.94 9.18
N ARG A 26 -3.60 -6.64 9.47
CA ARG A 26 -4.45 -5.65 8.80
C ARG A 26 -4.13 -5.57 7.30
N LEU A 27 -2.84 -5.61 6.97
CA LEU A 27 -2.34 -5.60 5.60
C LEU A 27 -2.84 -6.82 4.83
N ARG A 28 -2.69 -8.02 5.43
CA ARG A 28 -3.16 -9.29 4.87
C ARG A 28 -4.65 -9.30 4.58
N GLY A 29 -5.46 -8.73 5.47
CA GLY A 29 -6.91 -8.70 5.29
C GLY A 29 -7.41 -7.60 4.34
N THR A 30 -6.54 -6.77 3.75
CA THR A 30 -6.97 -5.66 2.88
C THR A 30 -7.60 -6.16 1.56
N PRO A 31 -7.03 -7.13 0.82
CA PRO A 31 -7.61 -7.61 -0.44
C PRO A 31 -9.02 -8.16 -0.28
N SER A 32 -9.29 -8.93 0.79
CA SER A 32 -10.63 -9.47 1.06
C SER A 32 -11.67 -8.38 1.31
N ARG A 33 -11.29 -7.31 2.01
CA ARG A 33 -12.18 -6.16 2.23
C ARG A 33 -12.48 -5.41 0.94
N VAL A 34 -11.48 -5.21 0.09
CA VAL A 34 -11.67 -4.58 -1.22
C VAL A 34 -12.57 -5.44 -2.11
N LEU A 35 -12.32 -6.75 -2.17
CA LEU A 35 -13.15 -7.69 -2.92
C LEU A 35 -14.62 -7.62 -2.50
N GLU A 36 -14.89 -7.58 -1.19
CA GLU A 36 -16.26 -7.46 -0.67
C GLU A 36 -16.94 -6.16 -1.10
N LEU A 37 -16.21 -5.04 -1.07
CA LEU A 37 -16.75 -3.74 -1.52
C LEU A 37 -17.11 -3.73 -3.01
N PHE A 38 -16.42 -4.53 -3.82
CA PHE A 38 -16.60 -4.63 -5.27
C PHE A 38 -17.62 -5.70 -5.67
N ARG A 39 -17.90 -6.66 -4.79
CA ARG A 39 -18.78 -7.79 -5.07
C ARG A 39 -20.19 -7.32 -5.48
N GLY A 40 -20.68 -7.86 -6.60
CA GLY A 40 -22.02 -7.57 -7.12
C GLY A 40 -22.21 -6.14 -7.62
N ARG A 41 -21.13 -5.34 -7.74
CA ARG A 41 -21.20 -3.99 -8.31
C ARG A 41 -20.99 -4.06 -9.82
N PRO A 42 -21.83 -3.36 -10.61
CA PRO A 42 -21.61 -3.27 -12.05
C PRO A 42 -20.36 -2.44 -12.34
N VAL A 43 -19.65 -2.77 -13.43
CA VAL A 43 -18.36 -2.17 -13.78
C VAL A 43 -18.46 -0.66 -13.88
N GLU A 44 -19.56 -0.15 -14.43
CA GLU A 44 -19.84 1.28 -14.60
C GLU A 44 -19.82 2.02 -13.27
N ARG A 45 -20.25 1.38 -12.16
CA ARG A 45 -20.18 2.00 -10.83
C ARG A 45 -18.78 1.96 -10.24
N LEU A 46 -17.98 0.95 -10.59
CA LEU A 46 -16.59 0.82 -10.12
C LEU A 46 -15.66 1.81 -10.83
N THR A 47 -15.99 2.21 -12.06
CA THR A 47 -15.20 3.12 -12.89
C THR A 47 -15.74 4.55 -12.95
N MET A 48 -16.88 4.83 -12.32
CA MET A 48 -17.48 6.17 -12.28
C MET A 48 -16.67 7.15 -11.41
N HIS A 49 -16.28 8.27 -12.01
CA HIS A 49 -15.71 9.42 -11.30
C HIS A 49 -16.81 10.26 -10.66
N LEU A 50 -16.67 10.56 -9.37
CA LEU A 50 -17.60 11.41 -8.64
C LEU A 50 -16.91 12.73 -8.28
N HIS A 51 -17.46 13.85 -8.75
CA HIS A 51 -16.94 15.19 -8.44
C HIS A 51 -15.45 15.38 -8.75
N GLY A 52 -14.98 14.80 -9.86
CA GLY A 52 -13.58 14.85 -10.28
C GLY A 52 -12.61 14.06 -9.39
N ARG A 53 -13.14 13.23 -8.47
CA ARG A 53 -12.33 12.33 -7.63
C ARG A 53 -12.13 11.00 -8.32
N TRP A 54 -11.12 10.28 -7.86
CA TRP A 54 -10.83 8.92 -8.32
C TRP A 54 -12.05 8.01 -8.19
N CYS A 55 -12.23 7.14 -9.17
CA CYS A 55 -13.21 6.06 -9.08
C CYS A 55 -12.70 4.95 -8.14
N ALA A 56 -13.57 4.00 -7.81
CA ALA A 56 -13.21 2.90 -6.90
C ALA A 56 -12.02 2.08 -7.44
N LEU A 57 -12.00 1.81 -8.74
CA LEU A 57 -10.92 1.03 -9.38
C LEU A 57 -9.58 1.79 -9.37
N GLU A 58 -9.59 3.12 -9.54
CA GLU A 58 -8.38 3.96 -9.44
C GLU A 58 -7.79 3.94 -8.03
N HIS A 59 -8.62 3.87 -6.98
CA HIS A 59 -8.10 3.69 -5.63
C HIS A 59 -7.34 2.36 -5.47
N VAL A 60 -7.83 1.26 -6.04
CA VAL A 60 -7.13 -0.04 -5.99
C VAL A 60 -5.86 0.00 -6.85
N ALA A 61 -5.94 0.59 -8.04
CA ALA A 61 -4.78 0.78 -8.91
C ALA A 61 -3.67 1.60 -8.23
N HIS A 62 -4.01 2.61 -7.45
CA HIS A 62 -3.04 3.39 -6.68
C HIS A 62 -2.39 2.55 -5.57
N LEU A 63 -3.14 1.67 -4.91
CA LEU A 63 -2.56 0.77 -3.90
C LEU A 63 -1.60 -0.26 -4.53
N ILE A 64 -1.85 -0.69 -5.77
CA ILE A 64 -0.93 -1.52 -6.55
C ILE A 64 0.35 -0.74 -6.86
N GLU A 65 0.22 0.50 -7.34
CA GLU A 65 1.37 1.35 -7.66
C GLU A 65 2.26 1.60 -6.44
N LEU A 66 1.66 1.94 -5.29
CA LEU A 66 2.39 2.09 -4.03
C LEU A 66 3.10 0.80 -3.60
N GLN A 67 2.54 -0.37 -3.90
CA GLN A 67 3.13 -1.65 -3.53
C GLN A 67 4.53 -1.82 -4.12
N ASP A 68 4.75 -1.42 -5.39
CA ASP A 68 6.06 -1.52 -6.04
C ASP A 68 7.12 -0.59 -5.40
N HIS A 69 6.70 0.50 -4.78
CA HIS A 69 7.60 1.31 -3.96
C HIS A 69 7.88 0.65 -2.61
N PHE A 70 6.89 0.01 -1.99
CA PHE A 70 7.08 -0.69 -0.72
C PHE A 70 7.98 -1.91 -0.86
N GLU A 71 7.89 -2.66 -1.96
CA GLU A 71 8.84 -3.75 -2.26
C GLU A 71 10.29 -3.24 -2.28
N ARG A 72 10.54 -2.14 -2.98
CA ARG A 72 11.88 -1.53 -3.05
C ARG A 72 12.39 -1.07 -1.70
N ARG A 73 11.52 -0.48 -0.87
CA ARG A 73 11.88 -0.08 0.50
C ARG A 73 12.18 -1.28 1.40
N LEU A 74 11.47 -2.39 1.20
CA LEU A 74 11.77 -3.64 1.90
C LEU A 74 13.14 -4.18 1.46
N ASP A 75 13.46 -4.13 0.16
CA ASP A 75 14.78 -4.50 -0.35
C ASP A 75 15.90 -3.62 0.27
N ASP A 76 15.65 -2.31 0.40
CA ASP A 76 16.59 -1.38 1.05
C ASP A 76 16.84 -1.75 2.51
N LEU A 77 15.79 -2.12 3.24
CA LEU A 77 15.86 -2.57 4.63
C LEU A 77 16.62 -3.90 4.75
N CYS A 78 16.32 -4.88 3.90
CA CYS A 78 17.03 -6.16 3.86
C CYS A 78 18.52 -5.99 3.54
N ALA A 79 18.85 -5.02 2.70
CA ALA A 79 20.23 -4.64 2.38
C ALA A 79 20.88 -3.72 3.45
N LEU A 80 20.20 -3.47 4.58
CA LEU A 80 20.65 -2.60 5.67
C LEU A 80 21.07 -1.21 5.20
N ARG A 81 20.41 -0.68 4.17
CA ARG A 81 20.72 0.65 3.64
C ARG A 81 20.38 1.72 4.69
N PRO A 82 21.19 2.79 4.80
CA PRO A 82 20.96 3.84 5.79
C PRO A 82 19.73 4.71 5.47
N GLU A 83 19.19 4.61 4.26
CA GLU A 83 18.04 5.37 3.77
C GLU A 83 17.22 4.50 2.82
N VAL A 84 15.89 4.59 2.92
CA VAL A 84 14.97 3.88 2.03
C VAL A 84 14.60 4.76 0.82
N GLY A 85 14.24 4.11 -0.29
CA GLY A 85 13.91 4.78 -1.55
C GLY A 85 12.76 5.78 -1.46
N VAL A 86 12.84 6.81 -2.31
CA VAL A 86 11.80 7.82 -2.50
C VAL A 86 10.57 7.20 -3.15
N ILE A 87 9.39 7.57 -2.67
CA ILE A 87 8.12 7.28 -3.36
C ILE A 87 7.90 8.42 -4.35
N ASP A 88 8.21 8.16 -5.62
CA ASP A 88 7.94 9.08 -6.72
C ASP A 88 6.65 8.67 -7.44
N LEU A 89 5.61 9.48 -7.28
CA LEU A 89 4.30 9.30 -7.91
C LEU A 89 4.15 10.10 -9.20
N THR A 90 5.24 10.63 -9.75
CA THR A 90 5.22 11.37 -11.02
C THR A 90 4.64 10.51 -12.13
N GLY A 91 3.58 11.00 -12.77
CA GLY A 91 2.88 10.28 -13.84
C GLY A 91 1.85 9.24 -13.37
N GLN A 92 1.53 9.17 -12.06
CA GLN A 92 0.55 8.20 -11.54
C GLN A 92 -0.79 8.31 -12.26
N GLU A 93 -1.27 9.53 -12.53
CA GLU A 93 -2.55 9.79 -13.22
C GLU A 93 -2.68 9.01 -14.53
N VAL A 94 -1.61 8.93 -15.32
CA VAL A 94 -1.59 8.19 -16.60
C VAL A 94 -1.64 6.68 -16.35
N ARG A 95 -0.89 6.19 -15.36
CA ARG A 95 -0.85 4.78 -14.97
C ARG A 95 -2.20 4.32 -14.41
N LEU A 96 -2.81 5.08 -13.53
CA LEU A 96 -4.13 4.80 -12.95
C LEU A 96 -5.21 4.73 -14.05
N ARG A 97 -5.22 5.68 -14.98
CA ARG A 97 -6.16 5.65 -16.12
C ARG A 97 -5.96 4.44 -17.02
N ALA A 98 -4.72 3.99 -17.21
CA ALA A 98 -4.43 2.77 -17.97
C ALA A 98 -4.95 1.52 -17.23
N GLN A 99 -4.80 1.46 -15.91
CA GLN A 99 -5.31 0.36 -15.08
C GLN A 99 -6.84 0.22 -15.18
N CYS A 100 -7.57 1.34 -15.28
CA CYS A 100 -9.03 1.33 -15.44
C CYS A 100 -9.54 0.80 -16.78
N ARG A 101 -8.65 0.49 -17.73
CA ARG A 101 -9.01 -0.20 -18.98
C ARG A 101 -9.02 -1.72 -18.84
N ARG A 102 -8.49 -2.25 -17.74
CA ARG A 102 -8.49 -3.69 -17.42
C ARG A 102 -9.82 -4.09 -16.80
N SER A 103 -10.09 -5.39 -16.77
CA SER A 103 -11.24 -5.89 -16.02
C SER A 103 -11.02 -5.64 -14.51
N PRO A 104 -12.07 -5.29 -13.73
CA PRO A 104 -11.93 -5.16 -12.29
C PRO A 104 -11.39 -6.44 -11.63
N GLY A 105 -11.73 -7.62 -12.16
CA GLY A 105 -11.21 -8.90 -11.69
C GLY A 105 -9.69 -8.98 -11.75
N ASP A 106 -9.08 -8.58 -12.88
CA ASP A 106 -7.62 -8.63 -13.05
C ASP A 106 -6.90 -7.68 -12.10
N VAL A 107 -7.45 -6.47 -11.90
CA VAL A 107 -6.88 -5.47 -10.98
C VAL A 107 -6.97 -5.97 -9.53
N LEU A 108 -8.10 -6.54 -9.14
CA LEU A 108 -8.28 -7.10 -7.79
C LEU A 108 -7.36 -8.29 -7.53
N GLU A 109 -7.17 -9.16 -8.52
CA GLU A 109 -6.29 -10.31 -8.39
C GLU A 109 -4.81 -9.90 -8.30
N GLU A 110 -4.36 -8.97 -9.14
CA GLU A 110 -3.02 -8.41 -9.02
C GLU A 110 -2.78 -7.76 -7.66
N PHE A 111 -3.75 -6.97 -7.17
CA PHE A 111 -3.68 -6.38 -5.85
C PHE A 111 -3.55 -7.45 -4.76
N ARG A 112 -4.34 -8.53 -4.83
CA ARG A 112 -4.27 -9.65 -3.90
C ARG A 112 -2.91 -10.32 -3.93
N LEU A 113 -2.40 -10.66 -5.12
CA LEU A 113 -1.12 -11.37 -5.29
C LEU A 113 0.05 -10.53 -4.76
N LYS A 114 0.17 -9.27 -5.17
CA LYS A 114 1.24 -8.38 -4.69
C LYS A 114 1.16 -8.18 -3.18
N ARG A 115 -0.04 -7.99 -2.63
CA ARG A 115 -0.23 -7.80 -1.19
C ARG A 115 0.16 -9.03 -0.39
N MET A 116 -0.22 -10.22 -0.85
CA MET A 116 0.11 -11.46 -0.15
C MET A 116 1.60 -11.77 -0.19
N ALA A 117 2.23 -11.62 -1.36
CA ALA A 117 3.67 -11.78 -1.50
C ALA A 117 4.44 -10.84 -0.55
N PHE A 118 4.04 -9.57 -0.48
CA PHE A 118 4.66 -8.62 0.45
C PHE A 118 4.50 -9.03 1.93
N VAL A 119 3.29 -9.47 2.30
CA VAL A 119 3.02 -9.94 3.67
C VAL A 119 3.92 -11.10 4.03
N GLU A 120 4.08 -12.09 3.14
CA GLU A 120 4.99 -13.23 3.34
C GLU A 120 6.43 -12.74 3.54
N ARG A 121 6.93 -11.86 2.66
CA ARG A 121 8.28 -11.29 2.77
C ARG A 121 8.51 -10.55 4.09
N VAL A 122 7.53 -9.78 4.56
CA VAL A 122 7.64 -9.04 5.83
C VAL A 122 7.66 -10.00 7.03
N GLN A 123 6.95 -11.13 6.96
CA GLN A 123 6.94 -12.12 8.04
C GLN A 123 8.24 -12.95 8.11
N GLU A 124 8.94 -13.07 7.00
CA GLU A 124 10.19 -13.83 6.87
C GLU A 124 11.45 -12.97 7.08
N LEU A 125 11.29 -11.72 7.53
CA LEU A 125 12.41 -10.84 7.80
C LEU A 125 13.35 -11.41 8.87
N GLU A 126 14.65 -11.29 8.60
CA GLU A 126 15.67 -11.75 9.53
C GLU A 126 15.83 -10.78 10.72
N ALA A 127 16.25 -11.32 11.87
CA ALA A 127 16.47 -10.53 13.09
C ALA A 127 17.36 -9.29 12.95
N PRO A 128 18.42 -9.27 12.09
CA PRO A 128 19.18 -8.05 11.84
C PRO A 128 18.34 -6.92 11.22
N VAL A 129 17.38 -7.24 10.36
CA VAL A 129 16.51 -6.26 9.70
C VAL A 129 15.58 -5.61 10.73
N HIS A 130 15.04 -6.38 11.67
CA HIS A 130 14.20 -5.84 12.75
C HIS A 130 14.93 -4.85 13.68
N ARG A 131 16.25 -4.97 13.81
CA ARG A 131 17.08 -4.04 14.60
C ARG A 131 17.58 -2.85 13.79
N HIS A 132 17.46 -2.89 12.46
CA HIS A 132 17.97 -1.87 11.58
C HIS A 132 17.06 -0.65 11.57
N VAL A 133 17.68 0.54 11.54
CA VAL A 133 16.97 1.81 11.45
C VAL A 133 17.51 2.57 10.25
N ALA A 134 16.70 2.68 9.21
CA ALA A 134 16.96 3.53 8.07
C ALA A 134 16.35 4.93 8.28
N ARG A 135 16.65 5.87 7.39
CA ARG A 135 16.00 7.18 7.33
C ARG A 135 14.91 7.22 6.27
N HIS A 136 13.81 7.91 6.58
CA HIS A 136 12.77 8.24 5.61
C HIS A 136 13.18 9.46 4.77
N PRO A 137 13.12 9.38 3.43
CA PRO A 137 13.74 10.38 2.56
C PRO A 137 13.05 11.77 2.57
N CYS A 138 11.76 11.85 2.94
CA CYS A 138 11.04 13.14 2.90
C CYS A 138 11.13 13.95 4.19
N GLU A 139 11.23 13.29 5.34
CA GLU A 139 11.14 13.95 6.66
C GLU A 139 12.34 13.63 7.56
N GLY A 140 13.30 12.84 7.09
CA GLY A 140 14.48 12.41 7.85
C GLY A 140 14.16 11.55 9.08
N ARG A 141 12.90 11.14 9.25
CA ARG A 141 12.43 10.37 10.42
C ARG A 141 12.99 8.94 10.40
N PRO A 142 13.15 8.31 11.57
CA PRO A 142 13.47 6.88 11.65
C PRO A 142 12.47 6.03 10.88
N TYR A 143 12.98 5.06 10.11
CA TYR A 143 12.23 4.09 9.34
C TYR A 143 12.70 2.69 9.75
N ARG A 144 11.78 1.88 10.25
CA ARG A 144 12.02 0.55 10.81
C ARG A 144 10.84 -0.36 10.50
N THR A 145 11.07 -1.66 10.57
CA THR A 145 10.04 -2.69 10.49
C THR A 145 9.31 -2.81 11.81
#